data_AF-L5LTU3-F1
#
_entry.id   AF-L5LTU3-F1
#
_cell.length_a   1.000
_cell.length_b   1.000
_cell.length_c   1.000
_cell.angle_alpha   90.00
_cell.angle_beta   90.00
_cell.angle_gamma   90.00
#
_symmetry.space_group_name_H-M   'P 1'
#
loop_
_entity.id
_entity.type
_entity.pdbx_description
1 polymer ?
#
loop_
_entity_poly.entity_id
_entity_poly.type
_entity_poly.pdbx_seq_one_letter_code
_entity_poly.pdbx_strand_id
1 'polypeptide(L)'
;MEVGGDILERAGKWTACGKGWAAGVTLAPLPDSTTSAGSLAYGEDLEEKNSAFTWEVKANSRTYNNQLKEKVFPCWQRKKYKGNIIHTAKYNFFSFLPLNLYEQFHRMSNVYFLFIIILQGIPEISTLPWFTLFAPFTCLLLIRATRDLADDIGRHRSDRTINSRPCRMLVGSSFLWRKWKDLCVGDLVCLHKDNVVPADVLLLASTEPSSLCYVETADIDGETNLKFRQAPMGTHQALTSERMMASFQGTVVCEEPNSQMHHFLGCLQWEGKKYSLGSGNILLRGCKIRNTDTCYGLVIYAGTTALGPAA
;
A
#
# COMPACT_ATOMS: atom_id res chain seq x y z
N MET A 1 71.62 -13.72 25.73
CA MET A 1 70.67 -12.86 25.00
C MET A 1 69.40 -12.85 25.85
N GLU A 2 69.25 -12.07 26.94
CA GLU A 2 69.44 -10.60 27.06
C GLU A 2 68.85 -9.90 25.82
N VAL A 3 67.82 -9.05 25.88
CA VAL A 3 67.32 -8.07 26.87
C VAL A 3 65.80 -7.88 26.56
N GLY A 4 64.86 -7.84 27.52
CA GLY A 4 64.37 -6.63 28.23
C GLY A 4 63.50 -5.74 27.32
N GLY A 5 62.33 -5.20 27.71
CA GLY A 5 61.70 -5.11 29.02
C GLY A 5 60.28 -4.49 28.95
N ASP A 6 59.69 -4.45 30.15
CA ASP A 6 58.37 -4.01 30.58
C ASP A 6 58.01 -2.52 30.31
N ILE A 7 56.79 -2.16 30.78
CA ILE A 7 56.32 -0.84 31.34
C ILE A 7 55.20 -0.21 30.48
N LEU A 8 54.03 0.24 30.96
CA LEU A 8 53.32 0.32 32.26
C LEU A 8 51.83 0.60 31.87
N GLU A 9 50.84 -0.11 32.41
CA GLU A 9 49.94 0.33 33.49
C GLU A 9 49.31 1.74 33.37
N ARG A 10 47.96 1.81 33.33
CA ARG A 10 47.18 2.69 34.23
C ARG A 10 45.70 2.34 34.28
N ALA A 11 45.34 1.69 35.39
CA ALA A 11 44.03 1.76 36.01
C ALA A 11 43.93 3.02 36.90
N GLY A 12 42.72 3.49 37.15
CA GLY A 12 42.40 4.47 38.20
C GLY A 12 41.05 5.14 37.94
N LYS A 13 39.93 4.65 38.51
CA LYS A 13 39.38 4.93 39.86
C LYS A 13 38.79 6.34 40.04
N TRP A 14 37.46 6.33 40.20
CA TRP A 14 36.62 7.08 41.13
C TRP A 14 37.27 8.07 42.09
N THR A 15 36.72 9.29 42.15
CA THR A 15 36.46 10.02 43.41
C THR A 15 35.41 11.09 43.24
N ALA A 16 34.46 11.10 44.18
CA ALA A 16 33.58 12.23 44.48
C ALA A 16 34.35 13.30 45.27
N CYS A 17 34.01 14.58 45.08
CA CYS A 17 34.27 15.62 46.07
C CYS A 17 33.22 16.74 45.93
N GLY A 18 32.53 17.03 47.04
CA GLY A 18 31.53 18.10 47.13
C GLY A 18 32.07 19.41 47.71
N LYS A 19 31.12 20.33 47.93
CA LYS A 19 31.21 21.72 48.44
C LYS A 19 31.61 22.71 47.32
N GLY A 20 30.85 23.74 46.98
CA GLY A 20 29.80 24.49 47.68
C GLY A 20 30.32 25.92 47.89
N TRP A 21 29.77 26.89 47.16
CA TRP A 21 29.64 28.30 47.60
C TRP A 21 28.63 29.06 46.73
N ALA A 22 27.91 29.92 47.42
CA ALA A 22 26.76 30.69 46.97
C ALA A 22 27.17 31.95 46.21
N ALA A 23 26.33 32.38 45.28
CA ALA A 23 26.12 33.78 44.96
C ALA A 23 24.70 33.94 44.39
N GLY A 24 23.86 34.63 45.14
CA GLY A 24 22.50 34.98 44.72
C GLY A 24 22.52 36.12 43.70
N VAL A 25 21.54 36.11 42.81
CA VAL A 25 21.08 37.31 42.11
C VAL A 25 19.55 37.28 42.08
N THR A 26 19.01 38.44 42.45
CA THR A 26 17.65 38.76 42.89
C THR A 26 16.62 38.76 41.74
N LEU A 27 15.39 38.39 42.10
CA LEU A 27 14.15 38.46 41.31
C LEU A 27 13.74 39.91 40.98
N ALA A 28 13.06 40.09 39.84
CA ALA A 28 12.09 41.15 39.60
C ALA A 28 10.81 40.55 38.96
N PRO A 29 9.60 41.10 39.22
CA PRO A 29 8.36 40.35 39.23
C PRO A 29 7.50 40.44 37.94
N LEU A 30 6.60 39.46 37.81
CA LEU A 30 5.48 39.37 36.85
C LEU A 30 4.59 40.62 36.81
N PRO A 31 3.87 40.82 35.69
CA PRO A 31 2.52 41.34 35.75
C PRO A 31 1.48 40.34 35.20
N ASP A 32 0.43 40.12 35.98
CA ASP A 32 -0.85 39.57 35.54
C ASP A 32 -1.63 40.62 34.71
N SER A 33 -2.31 40.17 33.66
CA SER A 33 -3.78 40.28 33.48
C SER A 33 -4.21 40.30 32.00
N THR A 34 -5.04 39.31 31.66
CA THR A 34 -6.21 39.32 30.74
C THR A 34 -6.18 40.17 29.47
N THR A 35 -6.35 39.54 28.30
CA THR A 35 -7.50 39.75 27.40
C THR A 35 -7.61 38.63 26.36
N SER A 36 -8.82 38.05 26.32
CA SER A 36 -9.41 37.15 25.33
C SER A 36 -9.06 37.48 23.86
N ALA A 37 -8.51 36.51 23.13
CA ALA A 37 -8.80 36.26 21.70
C ALA A 37 -7.95 35.06 21.23
N GLY A 38 -8.45 33.83 21.37
CA GLY A 38 -7.68 32.65 20.99
C GLY A 38 -8.50 31.36 20.97
N SER A 39 -9.74 31.41 20.49
CA SER A 39 -10.59 30.21 20.42
C SER A 39 -11.33 30.03 19.10
N LEU A 40 -10.96 30.76 18.04
CA LEU A 40 -11.58 30.59 16.71
C LEU A 40 -10.66 29.92 15.67
N ALA A 41 -9.34 29.93 15.85
CA ALA A 41 -8.41 29.38 14.85
C ALA A 41 -8.25 27.85 14.86
N TYR A 42 -8.79 27.12 15.85
CA TYR A 42 -8.70 25.64 15.89
C TYR A 42 -9.95 24.95 15.34
N GLY A 43 -11.05 25.68 15.14
CA GLY A 43 -12.30 25.17 14.57
C GLY A 43 -12.32 25.22 13.04
N GLU A 44 -11.76 26.27 12.45
CA GLU A 44 -11.79 26.52 11.01
C GLU A 44 -10.87 25.56 10.23
N ASP A 45 -9.69 25.23 10.76
CA ASP A 45 -8.75 24.27 10.15
C ASP A 45 -9.32 22.84 10.03
N LEU A 46 -10.24 22.47 10.94
CA LEU A 46 -10.91 21.17 10.93
C LEU A 46 -12.05 21.13 9.91
N GLU A 47 -12.77 22.24 9.69
CA GLU A 47 -13.85 22.33 8.71
C GLU A 47 -13.33 22.43 7.27
N GLU A 48 -12.25 23.18 7.01
CA GLU A 48 -11.62 23.19 5.68
C GLU A 48 -10.97 21.85 5.32
N LYS A 49 -10.32 21.15 6.27
CA LYS A 49 -9.78 19.79 6.03
C LYS A 49 -10.88 18.75 5.74
N ASN A 50 -12.08 18.92 6.28
CA ASN A 50 -13.20 18.01 5.98
C ASN A 50 -13.64 18.06 4.51
N SER A 51 -13.36 19.15 3.79
CA SER A 51 -13.64 19.24 2.34
C SER A 51 -12.70 18.39 1.47
N ALA A 52 -11.53 17.99 2.00
CA ALA A 52 -10.56 17.14 1.31
C ALA A 52 -10.80 15.63 1.54
N PHE A 53 -11.60 15.24 2.54
CA PHE A 53 -11.87 13.85 2.87
C PHE A 53 -13.10 13.32 2.15
N THR A 54 -12.94 13.03 0.85
CA THR A 54 -14.03 12.55 0.00
C THR A 54 -14.24 11.03 0.11
N TRP A 55 -13.28 10.27 0.69
CA TRP A 55 -13.36 8.81 0.77
C TRP A 55 -14.10 8.37 2.03
N GLU A 56 -15.25 7.72 1.87
CA GLU A 56 -16.09 7.28 3.00
C GLU A 56 -16.38 5.78 2.91
N VAL A 57 -15.95 5.03 3.92
CA VAL A 57 -16.10 3.57 3.98
C VAL A 57 -16.91 3.20 5.21
N LYS A 58 -18.02 2.51 4.99
CA LYS A 58 -18.82 1.93 6.08
C LYS A 58 -18.43 0.47 6.30
N ALA A 59 -18.15 0.12 7.55
CA ALA A 59 -17.81 -1.25 7.93
C ALA A 59 -19.02 -2.18 7.77
N ASN A 60 -18.77 -3.39 7.27
CA ASN A 60 -19.78 -4.47 7.15
C ASN A 60 -21.00 -4.09 6.29
N SER A 61 -20.89 -3.09 5.41
CA SER A 61 -21.98 -2.63 4.55
C SER A 61 -21.56 -2.60 3.09
N ARG A 62 -21.51 -3.79 2.48
CA ARG A 62 -21.12 -3.94 1.08
C ARG A 62 -22.09 -3.27 0.12
N THR A 63 -23.39 -3.26 0.45
CA THR A 63 -24.43 -2.60 -0.36
C THR A 63 -24.26 -1.09 -0.36
N TYR A 64 -23.97 -0.47 0.79
CA TYR A 64 -23.70 0.96 0.90
C TYR A 64 -22.47 1.35 0.10
N ASN A 65 -21.34 0.66 0.31
CA ASN A 65 -20.09 0.97 -0.37
C ASN A 65 -20.23 0.80 -1.90
N ASN A 66 -20.98 -0.20 -2.38
CA ASN A 66 -21.20 -0.41 -3.81
C ASN A 66 -22.14 0.61 -4.48
N GLN A 67 -22.95 1.34 -3.69
CA GLN A 67 -23.84 2.39 -4.22
C GLN A 67 -23.10 3.68 -4.53
N LEU A 68 -21.93 3.91 -3.92
CA LEU A 68 -21.13 5.09 -4.17
C LEU A 68 -20.61 5.06 -5.62
N LYS A 69 -21.06 6.06 -6.38
CA LYS A 69 -20.67 6.29 -7.77
C LYS A 69 -19.90 7.60 -7.86
N GLU A 70 -18.95 7.62 -8.77
CA GLU A 70 -18.17 8.80 -9.11
C GLU A 70 -18.49 9.23 -10.55
N LYS A 71 -18.58 10.54 -10.77
CA LYS A 71 -18.80 11.12 -12.10
C LYS A 71 -17.47 11.21 -12.83
N VAL A 72 -17.30 10.44 -13.90
CA VAL A 72 -16.07 10.50 -14.73
C VAL A 72 -16.23 11.49 -15.88
N PHE A 73 -17.44 11.54 -16.44
CA PHE A 73 -17.85 12.51 -17.46
C PHE A 73 -19.30 12.94 -17.14
N PRO A 74 -19.81 14.07 -17.67
CA PRO A 74 -21.12 14.62 -17.32
C PRO A 74 -22.28 13.60 -17.39
N CYS A 75 -22.16 12.60 -18.27
CA CYS A 75 -23.14 11.55 -18.51
C CYS A 75 -22.66 10.13 -18.16
N TRP A 76 -21.43 9.95 -17.66
CA TRP A 76 -20.86 8.64 -17.34
C TRP A 76 -20.53 8.51 -15.86
N GLN A 77 -21.19 7.55 -15.22
CA GLN A 77 -20.98 7.20 -13.81
C GLN A 77 -20.24 5.87 -13.72
N ARG A 78 -19.25 5.78 -12.84
CA ARG A 78 -18.57 4.52 -12.52
C ARG A 78 -18.71 4.22 -11.02
N LYS A 79 -18.57 2.95 -10.65
CA LYS A 79 -18.47 2.57 -9.23
C LYS A 79 -17.23 3.23 -8.64
N LYS A 80 -17.36 3.85 -7.47
CA LYS A 80 -16.26 4.51 -6.77
C LYS A 80 -15.20 3.50 -6.32
N TYR A 81 -15.65 2.35 -5.82
CA TYR A 81 -14.75 1.30 -5.34
C TYR A 81 -14.47 0.23 -6.39
N LYS A 82 -13.18 -0.05 -6.60
CA LYS A 82 -12.69 -1.17 -7.40
C LYS A 82 -12.61 -2.44 -6.53
N GLY A 83 -12.68 -3.59 -7.19
CA GLY A 83 -12.42 -4.88 -6.53
C GLY A 83 -10.93 -5.12 -6.30
N ASN A 84 -10.58 -6.06 -5.43
CA ASN A 84 -9.18 -6.36 -5.09
C ASN A 84 -8.42 -7.22 -6.12
N ILE A 85 -8.94 -7.36 -7.34
CA ILE A 85 -8.32 -8.18 -8.39
C ILE A 85 -7.08 -7.46 -8.93
N ILE A 86 -5.94 -8.16 -8.94
CA ILE A 86 -4.73 -7.70 -9.62
C ILE A 86 -4.71 -8.27 -11.03
N HIS A 87 -4.41 -7.44 -12.02
CA HIS A 87 -4.16 -7.85 -13.40
C HIS A 87 -2.90 -7.13 -13.90
N THR A 88 -1.79 -7.87 -14.00
CA THR A 88 -0.49 -7.41 -14.52
C THR A 88 -0.21 -7.90 -15.94
N ALA A 89 -0.92 -8.94 -16.39
CA ALA A 89 -0.82 -9.40 -17.75
C ALA A 89 -1.30 -8.35 -18.76
N LYS A 90 -0.64 -8.26 -19.91
CA LYS A 90 -0.92 -7.23 -20.92
C LYS A 90 -1.82 -7.75 -22.03
N TYR A 91 -1.64 -9.01 -22.40
CA TYR A 91 -2.30 -9.57 -23.56
C TYR A 91 -3.40 -10.54 -23.14
N ASN A 92 -4.47 -10.54 -23.93
CA ASN A 92 -5.42 -11.63 -23.98
C ASN A 92 -5.02 -12.58 -25.12
N PHE A 93 -5.52 -13.81 -25.12
CA PHE A 93 -5.17 -14.82 -26.12
C PHE A 93 -5.33 -14.31 -27.58
N PHE A 94 -6.40 -13.56 -27.86
CA PHE A 94 -6.67 -13.00 -29.18
C PHE A 94 -5.99 -11.64 -29.44
N SER A 95 -5.71 -10.85 -28.40
CA SER A 95 -5.05 -9.56 -28.57
C SER A 95 -3.52 -9.67 -28.61
N PHE A 96 -2.94 -10.80 -28.19
CA PHE A 96 -1.49 -11.00 -28.18
C PHE A 96 -0.85 -10.71 -29.54
N LEU A 97 -1.30 -11.37 -30.60
CA LEU A 97 -0.68 -11.23 -31.92
C LEU A 97 -0.75 -9.79 -32.48
N PRO A 98 -1.92 -9.14 -32.61
CA PRO A 98 -2.00 -7.79 -33.19
C PRO A 98 -1.27 -6.74 -32.34
N LEU A 99 -1.37 -6.82 -31.01
CA LEU A 99 -0.75 -5.84 -30.12
C LEU A 99 0.76 -6.04 -30.02
N ASN A 100 1.23 -7.29 -29.93
CA ASN A 100 2.66 -7.59 -29.90
C ASN A 100 3.34 -7.19 -31.22
N LEU A 101 2.71 -7.47 -32.38
CA LEU A 101 3.23 -7.01 -33.67
C LEU A 101 3.27 -5.49 -33.75
N TYR A 102 2.21 -4.80 -33.30
CA TYR A 102 2.19 -3.33 -33.25
C TYR A 102 3.34 -2.77 -32.40
N GLU A 103 3.58 -3.31 -31.20
CA GLU A 103 4.70 -2.91 -30.34
C GLU A 103 6.06 -3.20 -30.96
N GLN A 104 6.20 -4.33 -31.66
CA GLN A 104 7.42 -4.64 -32.40
C GLN A 104 7.64 -3.63 -33.55
N PHE A 105 6.62 -3.29 -34.34
CA PHE A 105 6.76 -2.34 -35.44
C PHE A 105 6.86 -0.88 -35.01
N HIS A 106 6.50 -0.53 -33.78
CA HIS A 106 6.78 0.81 -33.23
C HIS A 106 8.30 1.04 -33.02
N ARG A 107 9.14 -0.01 -33.09
CA ARG A 107 10.60 0.14 -33.07
C ARG A 107 11.10 0.49 -34.47
N MET A 108 11.74 1.66 -34.60
CA MET A 108 12.28 2.18 -35.87
C MET A 108 13.14 1.16 -36.64
N SER A 109 13.91 0.32 -35.95
CA SER A 109 14.71 -0.73 -36.59
C SER A 109 13.84 -1.73 -37.37
N ASN A 110 12.70 -2.16 -36.80
CA ASN A 110 11.84 -3.14 -37.46
C ASN A 110 11.10 -2.52 -38.67
N VAL A 111 10.76 -1.23 -38.61
CA VAL A 111 10.22 -0.49 -39.76
C VAL A 111 11.27 -0.36 -40.87
N TYR A 112 12.51 -0.02 -40.51
CA TYR A 112 13.62 0.07 -41.46
C TYR A 112 13.87 -1.26 -42.18
N PHE A 113 13.97 -2.37 -41.44
CA PHE A 113 14.16 -3.70 -42.05
C PHE A 113 12.98 -4.10 -42.93
N LEU A 114 11.74 -3.80 -42.52
CA LEU A 114 10.56 -4.04 -43.35
C LEU A 114 10.63 -3.28 -44.67
N PHE A 115 11.03 -2.01 -44.64
CA PHE A 115 11.16 -1.20 -45.86
C PHE A 115 12.23 -1.76 -46.80
N ILE A 116 13.39 -2.16 -46.28
CA ILE A 116 14.45 -2.80 -47.07
C ILE A 116 13.97 -4.13 -47.68
N ILE A 117 13.23 -4.95 -46.93
CA ILE A 117 12.67 -6.21 -47.43
C ILE A 117 11.66 -5.95 -48.57
N ILE A 118 10.83 -4.92 -48.44
CA ILE A 118 9.87 -4.53 -49.49
C ILE A 118 10.61 -4.08 -50.76
N LEU A 119 11.63 -3.23 -50.64
CA LEU A 119 12.44 -2.79 -51.78
C LEU A 119 13.16 -3.95 -52.47
N GLN A 120 13.72 -4.89 -51.70
CA GLN A 120 14.41 -6.09 -52.22
C GLN A 120 13.43 -7.11 -52.83
N GLY A 121 12.13 -6.99 -52.58
CA GLY A 121 11.10 -7.82 -53.19
C GLY A 121 10.84 -7.51 -54.67
N ILE A 122 11.29 -6.36 -55.17
CA ILE A 122 11.12 -5.96 -56.58
C ILE A 122 12.24 -6.59 -57.42
N PRO A 123 11.94 -7.53 -58.34
CA PRO A 123 12.96 -8.31 -59.04
C PRO A 123 13.88 -7.46 -59.92
N GLU A 124 13.48 -6.25 -60.34
CA GLU A 124 14.31 -5.36 -61.16
C GLU A 124 15.44 -4.66 -60.39
N ILE A 125 15.33 -4.55 -59.06
CA ILE A 125 16.29 -3.85 -58.20
C ILE A 125 17.08 -4.86 -57.33
N SER A 126 16.62 -6.11 -57.30
CA SER A 126 17.05 -7.12 -56.34
C SER A 126 18.25 -7.93 -56.84
N THR A 127 19.36 -7.90 -56.09
CA THR A 127 20.57 -8.71 -56.32
C THR A 127 20.57 -10.05 -55.58
N LEU A 128 19.60 -10.28 -54.69
CA LEU A 128 19.52 -11.42 -53.77
C LEU A 128 18.08 -11.95 -53.73
N PRO A 129 17.85 -13.26 -53.52
CA PRO A 129 16.50 -13.77 -53.43
C PRO A 129 15.79 -13.23 -52.18
N TRP A 130 14.50 -12.92 -52.32
CA TRP A 130 13.65 -12.26 -51.31
C TRP A 130 13.66 -12.94 -49.93
N PHE A 131 13.82 -14.27 -49.89
CA PHE A 131 13.83 -15.04 -48.64
C PHE A 131 15.06 -14.76 -47.77
N THR A 132 16.20 -14.33 -48.35
CA THR A 132 17.46 -14.15 -47.61
C THR A 132 17.36 -13.07 -46.54
N LEU A 133 16.57 -12.02 -46.76
CA LEU A 133 16.32 -10.97 -45.76
C LEU A 133 15.03 -11.20 -44.98
N PHE A 134 14.00 -11.74 -45.64
CA PHE A 134 12.71 -12.02 -45.00
C PHE A 134 12.81 -13.10 -43.92
N ALA A 135 13.51 -14.21 -44.19
CA ALA A 135 13.63 -15.32 -43.25
C ALA A 135 14.29 -14.92 -41.90
N PRO A 136 15.48 -14.28 -41.87
CA PRO A 136 16.10 -13.88 -40.61
C PRO A 136 15.29 -12.80 -39.88
N PHE A 137 14.64 -11.88 -40.60
CA PHE A 137 13.78 -10.87 -39.99
C PHE A 137 12.55 -11.48 -39.33
N THR A 138 11.83 -12.37 -40.03
CA THR A 138 10.67 -13.08 -39.47
C THR A 138 11.11 -13.97 -38.30
N CYS A 139 12.25 -14.66 -38.39
CA CYS A 139 12.81 -15.43 -37.28
C CYS A 139 13.05 -14.56 -36.04
N LEU A 140 13.63 -13.38 -36.22
CA LEU A 140 13.89 -12.42 -35.14
C LEU A 140 12.59 -11.89 -34.51
N LEU A 141 11.56 -11.57 -35.31
CA LEU A 141 10.25 -11.18 -34.79
C LEU A 141 9.59 -12.32 -34.01
N LEU A 142 9.71 -13.56 -34.50
CA LEU A 142 9.19 -14.76 -33.83
C LEU A 142 9.88 -15.01 -32.48
N ILE A 143 11.21 -14.93 -32.41
CA ILE A 143 11.95 -15.10 -31.15
C ILE A 143 11.54 -14.06 -30.10
N ARG A 144 11.33 -12.81 -30.52
CA ARG A 144 10.85 -11.75 -29.61
C ARG A 144 9.42 -12.02 -29.14
N ALA A 145 8.53 -12.37 -30.08
CA ALA A 145 7.15 -12.69 -29.75
C ALA A 145 7.06 -13.88 -28.79
N THR A 146 7.84 -14.95 -28.99
CA THR A 146 7.81 -16.12 -28.10
C THR A 146 8.31 -15.79 -26.69
N ARG A 147 9.34 -14.95 -26.56
CA ARG A 147 9.80 -14.44 -25.26
C ARG A 147 8.70 -13.63 -24.57
N ASP A 148 8.11 -12.66 -25.28
CA ASP A 148 7.05 -11.81 -24.71
C ASP A 148 5.82 -12.63 -24.29
N LEU A 149 5.48 -13.68 -25.08
CA LEU A 149 4.43 -14.63 -24.74
C LEU A 149 4.76 -15.44 -23.49
N ALA A 150 5.99 -15.95 -23.37
CA ALA A 150 6.41 -16.71 -22.19
C ALA A 150 6.36 -15.84 -20.93
N ASP A 151 6.82 -14.60 -21.02
CA ASP A 151 6.77 -13.62 -19.93
C ASP A 151 5.32 -13.30 -19.54
N ASP A 152 4.42 -13.09 -20.51
CA ASP A 152 3.01 -12.79 -20.23
C ASP A 152 2.25 -14.00 -19.64
N ILE A 153 2.54 -15.23 -20.09
CA ILE A 153 2.04 -16.45 -19.46
C ILE A 153 2.51 -16.53 -18.00
N GLY A 154 3.76 -16.17 -17.73
CA GLY A 154 4.30 -16.05 -16.38
C GLY A 154 3.49 -15.07 -15.52
N ARG A 155 3.16 -13.89 -16.05
CA ARG A 155 2.32 -12.89 -15.38
C ARG A 155 0.92 -13.42 -15.08
N HIS A 156 0.24 -14.04 -16.05
CA HIS A 156 -1.08 -14.66 -15.84
C HIS A 156 -1.07 -15.71 -14.72
N ARG A 157 -0.03 -16.54 -14.66
CA ARG A 157 0.13 -17.54 -13.58
C ARG A 157 0.36 -16.89 -12.22
N SER A 158 1.20 -15.86 -12.17
CA SER A 158 1.46 -15.08 -10.95
C SER A 158 0.19 -14.41 -10.45
N ASP A 159 -0.52 -13.70 -11.32
CA ASP A 159 -1.78 -13.02 -11.01
C ASP A 159 -2.82 -14.01 -10.48
N ARG A 160 -2.98 -15.17 -11.13
CA ARG A 160 -3.90 -16.22 -10.66
C ARG A 160 -3.52 -16.71 -9.27
N THR A 161 -2.23 -16.90 -9.01
CA THR A 161 -1.72 -17.35 -7.71
C THR A 161 -2.05 -16.32 -6.63
N ILE A 162 -1.69 -15.05 -6.83
CA ILE A 162 -1.92 -13.96 -5.86
C ILE A 162 -3.42 -13.75 -5.61
N ASN A 163 -4.23 -13.69 -6.66
CA ASN A 163 -5.68 -13.49 -6.56
C ASN A 163 -6.41 -14.66 -5.87
N SER A 164 -5.81 -15.86 -5.90
CA SER A 164 -6.37 -17.07 -5.28
C SER A 164 -5.93 -17.29 -3.84
N ARG A 165 -5.05 -16.44 -3.28
CA ARG A 165 -4.59 -16.57 -1.90
C ARG A 165 -5.78 -16.49 -0.93
N PRO A 166 -5.79 -17.31 0.14
CA PRO A 166 -6.87 -17.29 1.12
C PRO A 166 -6.71 -16.12 2.10
N CYS A 167 -7.84 -15.59 2.58
CA CYS A 167 -7.93 -14.57 3.64
C CYS A 167 -9.19 -14.85 4.47
N ARG A 168 -9.12 -14.67 5.80
CA ARG A 168 -10.30 -14.78 6.67
C ARG A 168 -11.05 -13.46 6.64
N MET A 169 -12.25 -13.49 6.07
CA MET A 169 -13.13 -12.34 5.94
C MET A 169 -14.38 -12.57 6.78
N LEU A 170 -14.88 -11.54 7.44
CA LEU A 170 -16.13 -11.61 8.17
C LEU A 170 -17.30 -11.74 7.19
N VAL A 171 -18.12 -12.77 7.36
CA VAL A 171 -19.35 -12.98 6.59
C VAL A 171 -20.47 -13.28 7.57
N GLY A 172 -21.42 -12.35 7.69
CA GLY A 172 -22.47 -12.42 8.70
C GLY A 172 -21.89 -12.29 10.10
N SER A 173 -21.85 -13.40 10.86
CA SER A 173 -21.41 -13.43 12.25
C SER A 173 -20.08 -14.15 12.49
N SER A 174 -19.41 -14.64 11.45
CA SER A 174 -18.20 -15.47 11.59
C SER A 174 -17.17 -15.19 10.49
N PHE A 175 -15.90 -15.49 10.77
CA PHE A 175 -14.81 -15.34 9.80
C PHE A 175 -14.67 -16.60 8.93
N LEU A 176 -14.91 -16.43 7.63
CA LEU A 176 -14.81 -17.49 6.63
C LEU A 176 -13.61 -17.28 5.72
N TRP A 177 -13.02 -18.38 5.25
CA TRP A 177 -11.96 -18.34 4.25
C TRP A 177 -12.52 -17.94 2.88
N ARG A 178 -11.97 -16.87 2.31
CA ARG A 178 -12.29 -16.35 0.98
C ARG A 178 -11.01 -16.04 0.22
N LYS A 179 -11.11 -15.86 -1.10
CA LYS A 179 -9.95 -15.54 -1.93
C LYS A 179 -9.68 -14.05 -1.94
N TRP A 180 -8.43 -13.64 -2.11
CA TRP A 180 -8.04 -12.23 -2.16
C TRP A 180 -8.81 -11.42 -3.22
N LYS A 181 -9.13 -12.04 -4.37
CA LYS A 181 -9.95 -11.42 -5.41
C LYS A 181 -11.38 -11.05 -4.99
N ASP A 182 -11.92 -11.73 -3.97
CA ASP A 182 -13.30 -11.56 -3.53
C ASP A 182 -13.42 -10.46 -2.46
N LEU A 183 -12.30 -9.84 -2.07
CA LEU A 183 -12.21 -8.80 -1.06
C LEU A 183 -12.67 -7.43 -1.61
N CYS A 184 -13.50 -6.74 -0.85
CA CYS A 184 -14.01 -5.41 -1.16
C CYS A 184 -13.75 -4.41 -0.04
N VAL A 185 -13.85 -3.13 -0.39
CA VAL A 185 -13.80 -2.01 0.55
C VAL A 185 -14.94 -2.12 1.57
N GLY A 186 -14.59 -1.97 2.84
CA GLY A 186 -15.48 -2.10 4.00
C GLY A 186 -15.65 -3.51 4.56
N ASP A 187 -15.02 -4.52 3.94
CA ASP A 187 -14.98 -5.87 4.51
C ASP A 187 -14.04 -5.90 5.72
N LEU A 188 -14.42 -6.67 6.75
CA LEU A 188 -13.58 -6.91 7.91
C LEU A 188 -12.74 -8.16 7.69
N VAL A 189 -11.45 -8.06 7.96
CA VAL A 189 -10.48 -9.14 7.78
C VAL A 189 -9.81 -9.51 9.10
N CYS A 190 -9.51 -10.79 9.24
CA CYS A 190 -8.73 -11.34 10.34
C CYS A 190 -7.42 -11.87 9.76
N LEU A 191 -6.31 -11.28 10.17
CA LEU A 191 -4.98 -11.64 9.70
C LEU A 191 -4.18 -12.23 10.86
N HIS A 192 -3.42 -13.28 10.58
CA HIS A 192 -2.62 -13.98 11.58
C HIS A 192 -1.14 -13.67 11.39
N LYS A 193 -0.33 -14.10 12.35
CA LYS A 193 1.13 -14.05 12.25
C LYS A 193 1.63 -14.59 10.91
N ASP A 194 2.62 -13.90 10.35
CA ASP A 194 3.27 -14.19 9.07
C ASP A 194 2.38 -14.09 7.83
N ASN A 195 1.13 -13.65 7.97
CA ASN A 195 0.27 -13.36 6.82
C ASN A 195 0.70 -12.07 6.14
N VAL A 196 0.63 -12.07 4.81
CA VAL A 196 0.78 -10.86 4.00
C VAL A 196 -0.56 -10.15 3.95
N VAL A 197 -0.54 -8.83 4.17
CA VAL A 197 -1.73 -7.99 4.15
C VAL A 197 -2.28 -7.90 2.70
N PRO A 198 -3.55 -8.26 2.46
CA PRO A 198 -4.10 -8.44 1.11
C PRO A 198 -4.46 -7.15 0.36
N ALA A 199 -4.69 -6.07 1.10
CA ALA A 199 -5.18 -4.76 0.66
C ALA A 199 -4.82 -3.71 1.74
N ASP A 200 -5.10 -2.43 1.54
CA ASP A 200 -4.81 -1.45 2.61
C ASP A 200 -5.91 -1.50 3.68
N VAL A 201 -5.50 -1.82 4.90
CA VAL A 201 -6.38 -2.21 5.99
C VAL A 201 -6.14 -1.29 7.19
N LEU A 202 -7.20 -0.67 7.70
CA LEU A 202 -7.18 0.00 8.99
C LEU A 202 -7.16 -1.02 10.12
N LEU A 203 -6.17 -0.92 11.00
CA LEU A 203 -6.08 -1.77 12.18
C LEU A 203 -7.15 -1.36 13.20
N LEU A 204 -8.02 -2.30 13.56
CA LEU A 204 -9.10 -2.09 14.53
C LEU A 204 -8.78 -2.69 15.90
N ALA A 205 -8.17 -3.86 15.92
CA ALA A 205 -7.75 -4.53 17.14
C ALA A 205 -6.61 -5.50 16.86
N SER A 206 -5.79 -5.75 17.88
CA SER A 206 -4.74 -6.75 17.87
C SER A 206 -4.76 -7.53 19.18
N THR A 207 -4.22 -8.75 19.16
CA THR A 207 -4.00 -9.58 20.35
C THR A 207 -2.92 -9.03 21.27
N GLU A 208 -1.98 -8.23 20.73
CA GLU A 208 -0.90 -7.62 21.51
C GLU A 208 -1.43 -6.53 22.46
N PRO A 209 -0.72 -6.26 23.58
CA PRO A 209 -1.07 -5.20 24.50
C PRO A 209 -1.12 -3.84 23.79
N SER A 210 -2.07 -3.00 24.21
CA SER A 210 -2.32 -1.67 23.61
C SER A 210 -2.69 -1.71 22.11
N SER A 211 -3.16 -2.86 21.60
CA SER A 211 -3.48 -3.08 20.19
C SER A 211 -2.35 -2.74 19.22
N LEU A 212 -1.12 -3.08 19.60
CA LEU A 212 0.02 -2.96 18.70
C LEU A 212 0.01 -4.07 17.65
N CYS A 213 0.48 -3.78 16.45
CA CYS A 213 0.70 -4.76 15.40
C CYS A 213 2.07 -4.47 14.80
N TYR A 214 2.95 -5.47 14.75
CA TYR A 214 4.24 -5.29 14.10
C TYR A 214 4.15 -5.76 12.65
N VAL A 215 4.73 -4.97 11.76
CA VAL A 215 4.75 -5.24 10.32
C VAL A 215 6.14 -5.08 9.77
N GLU A 216 6.49 -5.99 8.88
CA GLU A 216 7.69 -5.94 8.05
C GLU A 216 7.31 -5.34 6.69
N THR A 217 8.08 -4.36 6.23
CA THR A 217 7.86 -3.63 4.96
C THR A 217 8.88 -3.96 3.88
N ALA A 218 9.71 -4.99 4.08
CA ALA A 218 10.78 -5.37 3.15
C ALA A 218 10.30 -5.57 1.70
N ASP A 219 9.08 -6.06 1.48
CA ASP A 219 8.49 -6.26 0.15
C ASP A 219 8.04 -4.94 -0.53
N ILE A 220 7.95 -3.83 0.21
CA ILE A 220 7.49 -2.52 -0.26
C ILE A 220 8.65 -1.53 -0.40
N ASP A 221 9.40 -1.31 0.68
CA ASP A 221 10.46 -0.28 0.77
C ASP A 221 11.87 -0.88 0.92
N GLY A 222 11.99 -2.21 1.06
CA GLY A 222 13.27 -2.88 1.29
C GLY A 222 13.81 -2.73 2.71
N GLU A 223 13.06 -2.09 3.63
CA GLU A 223 13.47 -1.97 5.03
C GLU A 223 13.19 -3.29 5.76
N THR A 224 14.22 -3.81 6.44
CA THR A 224 14.14 -5.06 7.21
C THR A 224 13.68 -4.87 8.64
N ASN A 225 13.57 -3.62 9.09
CA ASN A 225 13.15 -3.30 10.44
C ASN A 225 11.64 -3.49 10.61
N LEU A 226 11.24 -3.95 11.79
CA LEU A 226 9.82 -4.03 12.15
C LEU A 226 9.29 -2.64 12.48
N LYS A 227 8.23 -2.24 11.80
CA LYS A 227 7.44 -1.04 12.11
C LYS A 227 6.26 -1.46 12.97
N PHE A 228 5.96 -0.70 14.01
CA PHE A 228 4.73 -0.91 14.79
C PHE A 228 3.61 -0.03 14.26
N ARG A 229 2.39 -0.57 14.31
CA ARG A 229 1.13 0.12 14.03
C ARG A 229 0.23 -0.06 15.24
N GLN A 230 -0.64 0.90 15.51
CA GLN A 230 -1.51 0.86 16.68
C GLN A 230 -2.95 1.07 16.27
N ALA A 231 -3.86 0.23 16.78
CA ALA A 231 -5.29 0.48 16.58
C ALA A 231 -5.74 1.70 17.41
N PRO A 232 -6.82 2.38 17.03
CA PRO A 232 -7.46 3.35 17.90
C PRO A 232 -7.77 2.74 19.28
N MET A 233 -7.38 3.42 20.36
CA MET A 233 -7.52 2.85 21.72
C MET A 233 -8.97 2.50 22.08
N GLY A 234 -9.94 3.23 21.51
CA GLY A 234 -11.36 2.95 21.71
C GLY A 234 -11.82 1.60 21.14
N THR A 235 -11.25 1.16 20.02
CA THR A 235 -11.66 -0.09 19.35
C THR A 235 -11.04 -1.33 20.00
N HIS A 236 -9.85 -1.20 20.60
CA HIS A 236 -9.12 -2.32 21.21
C HIS A 236 -9.94 -3.11 22.24
N GLN A 237 -10.57 -2.40 23.19
CA GLN A 237 -11.25 -3.02 24.33
C GLN A 237 -12.56 -3.70 23.93
N ALA A 238 -13.19 -3.20 22.87
CA ALA A 238 -14.51 -3.68 22.45
C ALA A 238 -14.43 -4.77 21.37
N LEU A 239 -13.40 -4.75 20.51
CA LEU A 239 -13.35 -5.56 19.30
C LEU A 239 -12.40 -6.77 19.40
N THR A 240 -12.21 -7.29 20.62
CA THR A 240 -11.31 -8.43 20.88
C THR A 240 -11.88 -9.78 20.42
N SER A 241 -13.20 -9.89 20.28
CA SER A 241 -13.91 -11.13 19.94
C SER A 241 -14.59 -11.07 18.57
N GLU A 242 -14.67 -12.21 17.87
CA GLU A 242 -15.31 -12.30 16.56
C GLU A 242 -16.77 -11.81 16.56
N ARG A 243 -17.52 -12.08 17.64
CA ARG A 243 -18.92 -11.62 17.78
C ARG A 243 -19.03 -10.10 17.87
N MET A 244 -18.14 -9.48 18.63
CA MET A 244 -18.09 -8.01 18.76
C MET A 244 -17.70 -7.38 17.43
N MET A 245 -16.80 -8.05 16.69
CA MET A 245 -16.44 -7.64 15.34
C MET A 245 -17.61 -7.73 14.37
N ALA A 246 -18.48 -8.74 14.51
CA ALA A 246 -19.70 -8.82 13.71
C ALA A 246 -20.69 -7.68 13.98
N SER A 247 -20.78 -7.21 15.24
CA SER A 247 -21.62 -6.06 15.60
C SER A 247 -21.01 -4.69 15.30
N PHE A 248 -19.74 -4.64 14.89
CA PHE A 248 -19.03 -3.39 14.64
C PHE A 248 -19.65 -2.62 13.47
N GLN A 249 -20.04 -1.38 13.73
CA GLN A 249 -20.65 -0.47 12.77
C GLN A 249 -19.96 0.90 12.86
N GLY A 250 -18.76 0.97 12.30
CA GLY A 250 -18.01 2.21 12.14
C GLY A 250 -18.08 2.78 10.73
N THR A 251 -17.97 4.09 10.61
CA THR A 251 -17.75 4.78 9.33
C THR A 251 -16.38 5.43 9.37
N VAL A 252 -15.55 5.15 8.37
CA VAL A 252 -14.24 5.78 8.20
C VAL A 252 -14.35 6.81 7.09
N VAL A 253 -13.91 8.03 7.38
CA VAL A 253 -13.79 9.12 6.41
C VAL A 253 -12.30 9.44 6.27
N CYS A 254 -11.74 9.34 5.07
CA CYS A 254 -10.32 9.57 4.83
C CYS A 254 -10.05 10.23 3.47
N GLU A 255 -8.78 10.49 3.21
CA GLU A 255 -8.33 11.02 1.92
C GLU A 255 -8.52 9.99 0.80
N GLU A 256 -8.38 10.42 -0.45
CA GLU A 256 -8.35 9.50 -1.58
C GLU A 256 -7.04 8.70 -1.60
N PRO A 257 -7.02 7.52 -2.24
CA PRO A 257 -5.80 6.73 -2.36
C PRO A 257 -4.65 7.54 -2.97
N ASN A 258 -3.58 7.74 -2.21
CA ASN A 258 -2.39 8.49 -2.63
C ASN A 258 -1.19 7.52 -2.81
N SER A 259 -0.13 7.98 -3.49
CA SER A 259 1.11 7.19 -3.64
C SER A 259 2.12 7.38 -2.50
N GLN A 260 1.77 8.16 -1.48
CA GLN A 260 2.65 8.54 -0.38
C GLN A 260 2.48 7.58 0.80
N MET A 261 3.34 6.57 0.89
CA MET A 261 3.23 5.49 1.90
C MET A 261 3.23 5.94 3.37
N HIS A 262 3.82 7.11 3.67
CA HIS A 262 3.93 7.65 5.03
C HIS A 262 2.85 8.68 5.37
N HIS A 263 2.05 9.10 4.38
CA HIS A 263 0.99 10.08 4.54
C HIS A 263 -0.37 9.39 4.47
N PHE A 264 -1.06 9.36 5.60
CA PHE A 264 -2.44 8.92 5.68
C PHE A 264 -3.15 9.78 6.71
N LEU A 265 -4.26 10.38 6.31
CA LEU A 265 -5.14 11.17 7.17
C LEU A 265 -6.58 10.67 7.03
N GLY A 266 -7.23 10.47 8.18
CA GLY A 266 -8.64 10.14 8.22
C GLY A 266 -9.22 10.21 9.62
N CYS A 267 -10.48 9.83 9.73
CA CYS A 267 -11.24 9.82 10.96
C CYS A 267 -12.17 8.60 10.98
N LEU A 268 -12.08 7.79 12.04
CA LEU A 268 -13.05 6.75 12.34
C LEU A 268 -14.15 7.34 13.24
N GLN A 269 -15.39 7.27 12.77
CA GLN A 269 -16.59 7.59 13.54
C GLN A 269 -17.24 6.29 14.01
N TRP A 270 -17.31 6.11 15.33
CA TRP A 270 -17.88 4.91 15.93
C TRP A 270 -18.43 5.22 17.33
N GLU A 271 -19.64 4.73 17.62
CA GLU A 271 -20.37 4.99 18.89
C GLU A 271 -20.48 6.47 19.26
N GLY A 272 -20.68 7.34 18.27
CA GLY A 272 -20.75 8.80 18.47
C GLY A 272 -19.41 9.46 18.83
N LYS A 273 -18.31 8.69 18.87
CA LYS A 273 -16.95 9.20 19.07
C LYS A 273 -16.20 9.27 17.75
N LYS A 274 -15.32 10.25 17.64
CA LYS A 274 -14.42 10.45 16.49
C LYS A 274 -12.99 10.12 16.92
N TYR A 275 -12.33 9.27 16.16
CA TYR A 275 -10.92 8.90 16.36
C TYR A 275 -10.12 9.39 15.16
N SER A 276 -9.11 10.22 15.40
CA SER A 276 -8.18 10.64 14.36
C SER A 276 -7.31 9.47 13.93
N LEU A 277 -7.13 9.30 12.62
CA LEU A 277 -6.34 8.23 12.02
C LEU A 277 -5.15 8.85 11.29
N GLY A 278 -3.97 8.26 11.52
CA GLY A 278 -2.73 8.58 10.83
C GLY A 278 -2.13 7.34 10.15
N SER A 279 -0.97 7.50 9.51
CA SER A 279 -0.24 6.38 8.92
C SER A 279 0.13 5.30 9.95
N GLY A 280 0.26 5.64 11.23
CA GLY A 280 0.43 4.69 12.33
C GLY A 280 -0.71 3.69 12.53
N ASN A 281 -1.91 3.92 11.96
CA ASN A 281 -3.08 3.08 12.15
C ASN A 281 -3.37 2.14 10.96
N ILE A 282 -2.72 2.34 9.82
CA ILE A 282 -2.97 1.57 8.59
C ILE A 282 -1.89 0.50 8.35
N LEU A 283 -2.34 -0.66 7.85
CA LEU A 283 -1.52 -1.74 7.34
C LEU A 283 -1.58 -1.68 5.81
N LEU A 284 -0.45 -1.42 5.17
CA LEU A 284 -0.37 -1.36 3.71
C LEU A 284 -0.38 -2.75 3.10
N ARG A 285 -0.92 -2.86 1.90
CA ARG A 285 -0.87 -4.08 1.09
C ARG A 285 0.59 -4.51 0.89
N GLY A 286 0.85 -5.80 1.07
CA GLY A 286 2.20 -6.37 0.89
C GLY A 286 3.05 -6.35 2.16
N CYS A 287 2.67 -5.58 3.18
CA CYS A 287 3.26 -5.73 4.51
C CYS A 287 3.06 -7.16 5.02
N LYS A 288 4.03 -7.67 5.78
CA LYS A 288 3.92 -8.96 6.44
C LYS A 288 3.77 -8.76 7.94
N ILE A 289 2.75 -9.38 8.54
CA ILE A 289 2.51 -9.29 9.98
C ILE A 289 3.54 -10.14 10.71
N ARG A 290 4.21 -9.55 11.69
CA ARG A 290 5.22 -10.21 12.53
C ARG A 290 4.89 -9.93 13.99
N ASN A 291 5.38 -10.77 14.90
CA ASN A 291 5.25 -10.58 16.36
C ASN A 291 3.85 -10.16 16.83
N THR A 292 2.82 -10.69 16.17
CA THR A 292 1.41 -10.40 16.46
C THR A 292 0.63 -11.63 16.01
N ASP A 293 -0.01 -12.31 16.96
CA ASP A 293 -0.67 -13.58 16.69
C ASP A 293 -1.91 -13.40 15.81
N THR A 294 -2.76 -12.43 16.14
CA THR A 294 -3.96 -12.12 15.35
C THR A 294 -4.26 -10.63 15.40
N CYS A 295 -4.58 -10.06 14.25
CA CYS A 295 -5.11 -8.71 14.15
C CYS A 295 -6.38 -8.67 13.31
N TYR A 296 -7.26 -7.74 13.66
CA TYR A 296 -8.50 -7.47 12.96
C TYR A 296 -8.41 -6.10 12.32
N GLY A 297 -8.90 -5.99 11.10
CA GLY A 297 -8.89 -4.73 10.39
C GLY A 297 -10.01 -4.57 9.39
N LEU A 298 -10.21 -3.32 8.99
CA LEU A 298 -11.19 -2.89 8.01
C LEU A 298 -10.49 -2.55 6.71
N VAL A 299 -10.91 -3.14 5.59
CA VAL A 299 -10.37 -2.80 4.27
C VAL A 299 -10.83 -1.39 3.88
N ILE A 300 -9.88 -0.46 3.72
CA ILE A 300 -10.17 0.91 3.27
C ILE A 300 -9.96 1.05 1.76
N TYR A 301 -8.85 0.51 1.25
CA TYR A 301 -8.55 0.55 -0.18
C TYR A 301 -8.39 -0.86 -0.73
N ALA A 302 -8.97 -1.10 -1.90
CA ALA A 302 -8.88 -2.37 -2.62
C ALA A 302 -8.44 -2.17 -4.07
N GLY A 303 -7.69 -3.15 -4.59
CA GLY A 303 -7.24 -3.18 -5.98
C GLY A 303 -6.09 -2.20 -6.26
N THR A 304 -5.81 -1.98 -7.55
CA THR A 304 -4.73 -1.09 -8.03
C THR A 304 -5.01 0.40 -7.80
N THR A 305 -6.12 0.73 -7.15
CA THR A 305 -6.38 2.08 -6.66
C THR A 305 -5.41 2.50 -5.57
N ALA A 306 -4.72 1.55 -4.91
CA ALA A 306 -3.75 1.80 -3.84
C ALA A 306 -2.48 2.59 -4.27
N LEU A 307 -2.30 2.94 -5.54
CA LEU A 307 -1.19 3.77 -6.01
C LEU A 307 -1.60 4.53 -7.28
N GLY A 308 -2.37 5.61 -7.10
CA GLY A 308 -2.59 6.66 -8.10
C GLY A 308 -3.12 6.22 -9.48
N PRO A 309 -3.44 7.16 -10.37
CA PRO A 309 -3.68 6.83 -11.76
C PRO A 309 -2.37 6.33 -12.37
N ALA A 310 -2.37 5.11 -12.89
CA ALA A 310 -1.43 4.70 -13.92
C ALA A 310 -1.63 5.65 -15.11
N ALA A 311 -0.75 6.64 -15.21
CA ALA A 311 -0.52 7.42 -16.41
C ALA A 311 0.25 6.57 -17.43
#